data_AF-A0A2J6T8D0-F1
#
_entry.id   AF-A0A2J6T8D0-F1
#
_cell.length_a   1.000
_cell.length_b   1.000
_cell.length_c   1.000
_cell.angle_alpha   90.00
_cell.angle_beta   90.00
_cell.angle_gamma   90.00
#
_symmetry.space_group_name_H-M   'P 1'
#
loop_
_entity.id
_entity.type
_entity.pdbx_description
1 polymer ?
#
loop_
_entity_poly.entity_id
_entity_poly.type
_entity_poly.pdbx_seq_one_letter_code
_entity_poly.pdbx_strand_id
1 'polypeptide(L)'
;MAAKIAASPSSPVEVWACYWSLNASRMMYEEILGTEIRFFKPKKSSVKHDEIHTLLCLVNYPGNMRVIWNNTKGFPPSLITYLGSVGAFSPGSSTVPVWSEDCKLSFVDSYVRLVKKAHHKKQQPMYPLGSSEIQSHPFAVWTGGTSGGREVIMVFGKWSAADVLRLSQHYSLRRRWERLVACHEWIYHDLFTVLSDWVNIRNAAARELRDRSIEVNQETFTGNVLQRMRRLNRAMATNILLRESLLIQQSSLKEIIALASERYTEFRGLGEDAAEISFISRCIQVDKTLSHDLSVIQGILEQLQNLMTMIISVEQISTGQSVARLTYLGFVFLPLSFVAAIFGITTFTASPKWYPVGAVSALLVTIIVALCTPYLLSAWSSKSATLGGYLSRAKEPEYLDVAERGRSLSRVASSRGSEILYTRRDGSWPRSGVDGSYGLSVPIFSEALHLDKPDTVVLPAILVANNGSKSPERVRLSSTKTAHTV
;
A
#
# COMPACT_ATOMS: atom_id res chain seq x y z
N MET A 1 46.40 -31.33 27.43
CA MET A 1 45.07 -31.26 26.80
C MET A 1 44.87 -29.85 26.28
N ALA A 2 45.11 -29.65 24.98
CA ALA A 2 44.92 -28.38 24.29
C ALA A 2 43.49 -28.29 23.78
N ALA A 3 42.72 -27.30 24.23
CA ALA A 3 41.41 -26.97 23.68
C ALA A 3 41.52 -25.64 22.92
N LYS A 4 41.39 -25.78 21.61
CA LYS A 4 41.44 -24.78 20.55
C LYS A 4 40.08 -24.08 20.50
N ILE A 5 39.98 -22.84 20.98
CA ILE A 5 38.79 -22.01 20.79
C ILE A 5 38.91 -21.31 19.44
N ALA A 6 37.99 -21.66 18.54
CA ALA A 6 37.88 -21.10 17.21
C ALA A 6 37.49 -19.61 17.28
N ALA A 7 38.30 -18.78 16.63
CA ALA A 7 37.98 -17.39 16.33
C ALA A 7 36.88 -17.33 15.25
N SER A 8 35.77 -16.67 15.58
CA SER A 8 34.77 -16.20 14.60
C SER A 8 35.04 -14.72 14.31
N PRO A 9 35.21 -14.30 13.05
CA PRO A 9 35.47 -12.91 12.72
C PRO A 9 34.13 -12.18 12.53
N SER A 10 33.54 -11.69 13.62
CA SER A 10 32.54 -10.62 13.54
C SER A 10 33.24 -9.31 13.89
N SER A 11 33.57 -8.53 12.86
CA SER A 11 34.06 -7.16 12.96
C SER A 11 33.17 -6.34 13.91
N PRO A 12 33.69 -5.73 14.99
CA PRO A 12 32.94 -4.72 15.70
C PRO A 12 32.92 -3.47 14.81
N VAL A 13 31.71 -2.97 14.50
CA VAL A 13 31.55 -1.58 14.10
C VAL A 13 31.99 -0.77 15.30
N GLU A 14 33.23 -0.24 15.27
CA GLU A 14 33.72 0.66 16.30
C GLU A 14 32.84 1.91 16.33
N VAL A 15 31.97 1.96 17.32
CA VAL A 15 31.30 3.19 17.75
C VAL A 15 32.33 3.95 18.59
N TRP A 16 32.97 4.94 17.97
CA TRP A 16 33.99 5.75 18.62
C TRP A 16 33.38 6.59 19.76
N ALA A 17 33.55 6.12 21.00
CA ALA A 17 33.27 6.87 22.21
C ALA A 17 34.47 7.76 22.56
N CYS A 18 34.43 9.04 22.17
CA CYS A 18 35.42 10.02 22.64
C CYS A 18 35.08 10.47 24.08
N TYR A 19 35.97 10.06 24.98
CA TYR A 19 36.10 10.25 26.41
C TYR A 19 36.34 11.72 26.82
N TRP A 20 35.50 12.26 27.73
CA TRP A 20 35.86 12.91 29.02
C TRP A 20 34.80 13.84 29.63
N SER A 21 33.97 14.58 28.88
CA SER A 21 32.91 15.42 29.51
C SER A 21 31.50 14.82 29.46
N LEU A 22 31.26 13.85 28.57
CA LEU A 22 29.98 13.16 28.46
C LEU A 22 29.81 12.03 29.45
N ASN A 23 30.85 11.58 30.16
CA ASN A 23 30.67 10.52 31.17
C ASN A 23 29.80 10.96 32.33
N ALA A 24 29.79 12.24 32.72
CA ALA A 24 28.91 12.71 33.79
C ALA A 24 27.44 12.64 33.35
N SER A 25 27.10 13.19 32.17
CA SER A 25 25.73 13.14 31.64
C SER A 25 25.33 11.74 31.19
N ARG A 26 26.25 10.96 30.60
CA ARG A 26 26.01 9.59 30.17
C ARG A 26 25.88 8.64 31.36
N MET A 27 26.72 8.72 32.39
CA MET A 27 26.51 7.97 33.63
C MET A 27 25.21 8.43 34.28
N MET A 28 24.96 9.73 34.39
CA MET A 28 23.68 10.23 34.94
C MET A 28 22.47 9.70 34.16
N TYR A 29 22.51 9.63 32.84
CA TYR A 29 21.37 9.11 32.08
C TYR A 29 21.34 7.57 32.01
N GLU A 30 22.45 6.86 31.84
CA GLU A 30 22.49 5.37 31.80
C GLU A 30 22.21 4.76 33.18
N GLU A 31 22.74 5.34 34.26
CA GLU A 31 22.55 4.89 35.65
C GLU A 31 21.13 5.15 36.13
N ILE A 32 20.51 6.28 35.74
CA ILE A 32 19.14 6.57 36.15
C ILE A 32 18.13 5.90 35.21
N LEU A 33 18.38 5.77 33.90
CA LEU A 33 17.37 5.24 32.95
C LEU A 33 17.40 3.72 32.77
N GLY A 34 18.52 3.05 33.04
CA GLY A 34 18.67 1.62 32.77
C GLY A 34 18.46 1.24 31.31
N THR A 35 18.48 2.22 30.39
CA THR A 35 18.31 2.02 28.95
C THR A 35 19.48 2.51 28.15
N GLU A 36 19.72 1.84 27.03
CA GLU A 36 20.75 2.20 26.09
C GLU A 36 20.39 3.53 25.40
N ILE A 37 21.09 4.60 25.78
CA ILE A 37 20.99 5.90 25.13
C ILE A 37 22.18 6.07 24.21
N ARG A 38 21.91 6.32 22.93
CA ARG A 38 22.94 6.57 21.95
C ARG A 38 22.97 8.04 21.60
N PHE A 39 24.09 8.68 21.93
CA PHE A 39 24.37 10.07 21.57
C PHE A 39 25.05 10.12 20.21
N PHE A 40 24.55 10.98 19.33
CA PHE A 40 25.18 11.25 18.04
C PHE A 40 26.04 12.50 18.16
N LYS A 41 27.26 12.43 17.60
CA LYS A 41 28.13 13.57 17.43
C LYS A 41 28.59 13.65 15.98
N PRO A 42 28.78 14.87 15.44
CA PRO A 42 29.42 15.04 14.14
C PRO A 42 30.83 14.39 14.17
N LYS A 43 31.18 13.70 13.09
CA LYS A 43 32.50 13.08 12.93
C LYS A 43 33.57 14.17 13.02
N LYS A 44 34.62 13.96 13.83
CA LYS A 44 35.70 14.94 14.10
C LYS A 44 36.26 15.53 12.80
N SER A 45 35.74 16.70 12.42
CA SER A 45 36.32 17.58 11.41
C SER A 45 36.47 18.95 12.07
N SER A 46 37.67 19.28 12.56
CA SER A 46 38.16 20.62 12.97
C SER A 46 37.30 21.54 13.86
N VAL A 47 36.10 21.16 14.29
CA VAL A 47 35.19 21.99 15.10
C VAL A 47 35.61 21.87 16.56
N LYS A 48 35.88 23.02 17.20
CA LYS A 48 36.19 23.08 18.63
C LYS A 48 34.99 22.53 19.41
N HIS A 49 35.25 21.73 20.44
CA HIS A 49 34.21 21.03 21.20
C HIS A 49 33.20 21.95 21.90
N ASP A 50 33.47 23.25 21.96
CA ASP A 50 32.62 24.26 22.61
C ASP A 50 31.45 24.75 21.74
N GLU A 51 31.43 24.47 20.43
CA GLU A 51 30.44 25.03 19.48
C GLU A 51 29.23 24.11 19.22
N ILE A 52 29.14 22.92 19.84
CA ILE A 52 28.01 22.01 19.61
C ILE A 52 26.86 22.37 20.57
N HIS A 53 25.89 23.14 20.07
CA HIS A 53 24.73 23.58 20.83
C HIS A 53 23.57 22.57 20.88
N THR A 54 23.52 21.61 19.96
CA THR A 54 22.40 20.64 19.86
C THR A 54 22.88 19.20 20.02
N LEU A 55 22.16 18.41 20.82
CA LEU A 55 22.38 16.99 21.04
C LEU A 55 21.21 16.16 20.52
N LEU A 56 21.49 15.13 19.71
CA LEU A 56 20.49 14.15 19.27
C LEU A 56 20.62 12.87 20.09
N CYS A 57 19.56 12.54 20.81
CA CYS A 57 19.47 11.39 21.72
C CYS A 57 18.45 10.39 21.21
N LEU A 58 18.90 9.20 20.82
CA LEU A 58 18.00 8.07 20.57
C LEU A 58 17.79 7.30 21.87
N VAL A 59 16.55 7.21 22.30
CA VAL A 59 16.14 6.54 23.54
C VAL A 59 15.34 5.30 23.18
N ASN A 60 15.80 4.13 23.63
CA ASN A 60 15.11 2.87 23.41
C ASN A 60 13.92 2.71 24.37
N TYR A 61 12.73 2.38 23.83
CA TYR A 61 11.50 2.13 24.60
C TYR A 61 11.23 0.61 24.74
N PRO A 62 10.64 0.09 25.85
CA PRO A 62 10.11 0.79 27.04
C PRO A 62 11.17 0.96 28.13
N GLY A 63 11.93 2.05 28.08
CA GLY A 63 12.79 2.45 29.18
C GLY A 63 12.03 3.04 30.36
N ASN A 64 12.76 3.37 31.42
CA ASN A 64 12.24 3.95 32.65
C ASN A 64 11.72 5.38 32.43
N MET A 65 10.59 5.55 31.71
CA MET A 65 10.03 6.85 31.31
C MET A 65 9.78 7.81 32.49
N ARG A 66 9.51 7.26 33.68
CA ARG A 66 9.39 8.04 34.93
C ARG A 66 10.64 8.85 35.25
N VAL A 67 11.82 8.33 34.91
CA VAL A 67 13.08 9.00 35.17
C VAL A 67 13.27 10.18 34.24
N ILE A 68 12.92 10.03 32.95
CA ILE A 68 12.99 11.13 31.99
C ILE A 68 12.05 12.22 32.49
N TRP A 69 10.81 11.86 32.78
CA TRP A 69 9.79 12.76 33.31
C TRP A 69 10.27 13.58 34.51
N ASN A 70 10.77 12.91 35.55
CA ASN A 70 11.20 13.58 36.78
C ASN A 70 12.40 14.51 36.57
N ASN A 71 13.20 14.29 35.53
CA ASN A 71 14.43 15.02 35.28
C ASN A 71 14.32 16.07 34.17
N THR A 72 13.28 16.02 33.33
CA THR A 72 13.08 16.96 32.21
C THR A 72 11.92 17.90 32.50
N LYS A 73 12.24 19.14 32.91
CA LYS A 73 11.24 20.23 32.96
C LYS A 73 10.72 20.50 31.54
N GLY A 74 9.41 20.67 31.38
CA GLY A 74 8.80 21.00 30.08
C GLY A 74 8.57 19.81 29.15
N PHE A 75 8.56 18.57 29.65
CA PHE A 75 8.20 17.43 28.82
C PHE A 75 6.68 17.46 28.52
N PRO A 76 6.24 17.32 27.25
CA PRO A 76 4.83 17.44 26.88
C PRO A 76 3.95 16.39 27.58
N PRO A 77 2.88 16.79 28.30
CA PRO A 77 1.96 15.85 28.95
C PRO A 77 1.29 14.85 27.99
N SER A 78 1.06 15.29 26.75
CA SER A 78 0.52 14.48 25.66
C SER A 78 1.44 13.30 25.32
N LEU A 79 2.76 13.53 25.23
CA LEU A 79 3.74 12.48 24.97
C LEU A 79 3.84 11.49 26.12
N ILE A 80 3.67 11.92 27.37
CA ILE A 80 3.68 11.00 28.52
C ILE A 80 2.47 10.10 28.47
N THR A 81 1.30 10.70 28.26
CA THR A 81 0.02 9.99 28.19
C THR A 81 0.10 8.93 27.10
N TYR A 82 0.68 9.33 25.95
CA TYR A 82 0.97 8.42 24.87
C TYR A 82 1.93 7.32 25.29
N LEU A 83 3.15 7.63 25.73
CA LEU A 83 4.21 6.65 26.07
C LEU A 83 3.85 5.74 27.25
N GLY A 84 2.95 6.18 28.13
CA GLY A 84 2.42 5.43 29.26
C GLY A 84 1.19 4.58 28.93
N SER A 85 0.55 4.78 27.77
CA SER A 85 -0.62 4.02 27.37
C SER A 85 -0.26 2.56 27.02
N VAL A 86 -1.11 1.62 27.44
CA VAL A 86 -0.99 0.22 27.01
C VAL A 86 -1.30 0.17 25.51
N GLY A 87 -0.26 0.06 24.69
CA GLY A 87 -0.41 0.16 23.24
C GLY A 87 0.06 1.48 22.64
N ALA A 88 0.84 2.28 23.37
CA ALA A 88 1.61 3.44 22.90
C ALA A 88 2.47 3.20 21.64
N PHE A 89 2.48 1.98 21.11
CA PHE A 89 3.21 1.61 19.92
C PHE A 89 2.38 0.68 19.00
N SER A 90 1.06 0.82 19.00
CA SER A 90 0.19 0.12 18.05
C SER A 90 0.36 0.66 16.62
N PRO A 91 0.29 -0.18 15.58
CA PRO A 91 0.33 0.28 14.20
C PRO A 91 -0.73 1.35 13.92
N GLY A 92 -0.33 2.44 13.24
CA GLY A 92 -1.24 3.56 12.92
C GLY A 92 -1.44 4.57 14.05
N SER A 93 -0.58 4.55 15.08
CA SER A 93 -0.57 5.60 16.10
C SER A 93 0.18 6.84 15.60
N SER A 94 -0.49 7.99 15.62
CA SER A 94 0.15 9.29 15.50
C SER A 94 -0.62 10.28 16.37
N THR A 95 0.11 11.24 16.92
CA THR A 95 -0.49 12.40 17.58
C THR A 95 -0.31 13.59 16.67
N VAL A 96 -1.29 14.49 16.68
CA VAL A 96 -1.15 15.80 16.04
C VAL A 96 0.13 16.45 16.58
N PRO A 97 1.06 16.87 15.70
CA PRO A 97 2.24 17.62 16.12
C PRO A 97 1.83 18.84 16.92
N VAL A 98 2.44 19.03 18.09
CA VAL A 98 2.16 20.16 18.97
C VAL A 98 3.40 21.02 19.08
N TRP A 99 3.22 22.31 18.81
CA TRP A 99 4.18 23.34 19.11
C TRP A 99 3.80 24.03 20.42
N SER A 100 4.76 24.25 21.31
CA SER A 100 4.59 25.04 22.52
C SER A 100 5.84 25.89 22.72
N GLU A 101 5.67 27.14 23.15
CA GLU A 101 6.79 28.04 23.47
C GLU A 101 7.76 27.40 24.49
N ASP A 102 7.20 26.70 25.48
CA ASP A 102 7.96 26.04 26.54
C ASP A 102 8.51 24.67 26.12
N CYS A 103 7.77 23.92 25.30
CA CYS A 103 8.08 22.50 25.03
C CYS A 103 8.70 22.26 23.64
N LYS A 104 8.84 23.30 22.81
CA LYS A 104 9.19 23.25 21.38
C LYS A 104 8.32 22.23 20.61
N LEU A 105 8.84 21.67 19.52
CA LEU A 105 8.14 20.68 18.71
C LEU A 105 8.06 19.35 19.45
N SER A 106 6.85 18.79 19.51
CA SER A 106 6.61 17.45 19.99
C SER A 106 5.62 16.72 19.10
N PHE A 107 5.89 15.46 18.78
CA PHE A 107 4.98 14.65 17.98
C PHE A 107 5.22 13.16 18.18
N VAL A 108 4.21 12.39 17.80
CA VAL A 108 4.27 10.94 17.70
C VAL A 108 3.94 10.57 16.27
N ASP A 109 4.78 9.72 15.69
CA ASP A 109 4.51 9.15 14.38
C ASP A 109 4.94 7.69 14.34
N SER A 110 4.70 7.04 13.21
CA SER A 110 5.20 5.69 12.94
C SER A 110 5.82 5.64 11.56
N TYR A 111 6.95 4.94 11.44
CA TYR A 111 7.50 4.59 10.15
C TYR A 111 7.24 3.11 9.86
N VAL A 112 7.13 2.79 8.57
CA VAL A 112 6.95 1.42 8.11
C VAL A 112 8.20 0.92 7.41
N ARG A 113 8.52 -0.35 7.65
CA ARG A 113 9.66 -1.03 7.07
C ARG A 113 9.24 -2.32 6.40
N LEU A 114 9.83 -2.57 5.24
CA LEU A 114 9.79 -3.89 4.63
C LEU A 114 10.90 -4.78 5.23
N VAL A 115 10.50 -5.91 5.80
CA VAL A 115 11.40 -6.93 6.32
C VAL A 115 11.17 -8.22 5.54
N LYS A 116 12.25 -8.92 5.18
CA LYS A 116 12.11 -10.25 4.57
C LYS A 116 11.53 -11.20 5.61
N LYS A 117 10.64 -12.10 5.20
CA LYS A 117 10.10 -13.15 6.08
C LYS A 117 11.24 -13.96 6.69
N ALA A 118 11.63 -13.61 7.90
CA ALA A 118 12.52 -14.41 8.73
C ALA A 118 11.64 -15.16 9.73
N HIS A 119 12.07 -16.34 10.15
CA HIS A 119 11.39 -17.14 11.19
C HIS A 119 11.49 -16.50 12.60
N HIS A 120 11.30 -15.17 12.70
CA HIS A 120 11.42 -14.44 13.95
C HIS A 120 10.23 -14.70 14.87
N LYS A 121 10.55 -14.87 16.16
CA LYS A 121 9.59 -15.09 17.24
C LYS A 121 8.74 -13.83 17.46
N LYS A 122 7.50 -13.83 16.93
CA LYS A 122 6.22 -13.24 17.40
C LYS A 122 6.14 -11.94 18.24
N GLN A 123 7.15 -11.08 18.33
CA GLN A 123 7.06 -9.93 19.25
C GLN A 123 6.36 -8.69 18.69
N GLN A 124 6.12 -8.57 17.38
CA GLN A 124 5.44 -7.41 16.81
C GLN A 124 4.38 -7.81 15.79
N PRO A 125 3.29 -7.02 15.67
CA PRO A 125 2.31 -7.21 14.61
C PRO A 125 3.01 -6.99 13.26
N MET A 126 3.05 -8.06 12.47
CA MET A 126 3.65 -8.08 11.13
C MET A 126 2.54 -8.27 10.11
N TYR A 127 2.53 -7.43 9.08
CA TYR A 127 1.53 -7.51 8.01
C TYR A 127 2.15 -8.19 6.79
N PRO A 128 1.59 -9.31 6.31
CA PRO A 128 2.17 -10.06 5.21
C PRO A 128 2.01 -9.29 3.89
N LEU A 129 3.11 -9.09 3.18
CA LEU A 129 3.14 -8.50 1.84
C LEU A 129 3.95 -9.41 0.91
N GLY A 130 3.29 -10.45 0.39
CA GLY A 130 3.89 -11.48 -0.44
C GLY A 130 4.99 -12.28 0.27
N SER A 131 6.21 -12.21 -0.26
CA SER A 131 7.41 -12.82 0.34
C SER A 131 8.01 -11.99 1.48
N SER A 132 7.49 -10.80 1.72
CA SER A 132 7.96 -9.86 2.74
C SER A 132 6.89 -9.63 3.79
N GLU A 133 7.29 -8.94 4.86
CA GLU A 133 6.42 -8.50 5.94
C GLU A 133 6.66 -7.02 6.20
N ILE A 134 5.60 -6.32 6.57
CA ILE A 134 5.64 -4.91 6.94
C ILE A 134 5.64 -4.82 8.44
N GLN A 135 6.63 -4.11 8.98
CA GLN A 135 6.73 -3.78 10.39
C GLN A 135 6.48 -2.28 10.57
N SER A 136 5.59 -1.95 11.48
CA SER A 136 5.36 -0.57 11.93
C SER A 136 6.21 -0.31 13.16
N HIS A 137 6.96 0.78 13.13
CA HIS A 137 7.84 1.22 14.20
C HIS A 137 7.42 2.64 14.61
N PRO A 138 6.62 2.75 15.68
CA PRO A 138 6.24 4.03 16.23
C PRO A 138 7.41 4.66 16.96
N PHE A 139 7.43 5.97 16.96
CA PHE A 139 8.42 6.79 17.64
C PHE A 139 7.79 8.10 18.11
N ALA A 140 8.34 8.66 19.16
CA ALA A 140 7.97 9.97 19.67
C ALA A 140 9.19 10.89 19.62
N VAL A 141 8.96 12.16 19.30
CA VAL A 141 10.02 13.17 19.21
C VAL A 141 9.68 14.33 20.11
N TRP A 142 10.69 14.84 20.79
CA TRP A 142 10.62 16.06 21.58
C TRP A 142 11.90 16.87 21.39
N THR A 143 11.76 18.15 21.01
CA THR A 143 12.90 19.04 20.75
C THR A 143 13.16 20.08 21.85
N GLY A 144 12.36 20.09 22.92
CA GLY A 144 12.40 21.12 23.97
C GLY A 144 13.38 20.86 25.12
N GLY A 145 14.17 19.79 25.09
CA GLY A 145 15.08 19.48 26.18
C GLY A 145 16.26 20.46 26.25
N THR A 146 16.69 20.81 27.46
CA THR A 146 17.98 21.49 27.68
C THR A 146 18.81 20.71 28.68
N SER A 147 20.12 20.57 28.40
CA SER A 147 21.07 19.89 29.29
C SER A 147 22.41 20.62 29.25
N GLY A 148 22.81 21.23 30.36
CA GLY A 148 24.05 22.02 30.43
C GLY A 148 24.10 23.18 29.44
N GLY A 149 22.97 23.86 29.22
CA GLY A 149 22.85 24.97 28.26
C GLY A 149 22.80 24.55 26.78
N ARG A 150 22.80 23.25 26.49
CA ARG A 150 22.64 22.70 25.14
C ARG A 150 21.23 22.22 24.92
N GLU A 151 20.72 22.42 23.71
CA GLU A 151 19.42 21.96 23.29
C GLU A 151 19.48 20.47 22.96
N VAL A 152 18.44 19.73 23.31
CA VAL A 152 18.40 18.27 23.22
C VAL A 152 17.16 17.86 22.44
N ILE A 153 17.40 17.18 21.33
CA ILE A 153 16.38 16.45 20.57
C ILE A 153 16.36 15.02 21.10
N MET A 154 15.25 14.62 21.69
CA MET A 154 15.01 13.25 22.14
C MET A 154 14.08 12.54 21.17
N VAL A 155 14.51 11.37 20.71
CA VAL A 155 13.71 10.50 19.84
C VAL A 155 13.53 9.15 20.55
N PHE A 156 12.31 8.90 20.99
CA PHE A 156 11.89 7.69 21.68
C PHE A 156 11.37 6.69 20.68
N GLY A 157 11.80 5.43 20.76
CA GLY A 157 11.30 4.39 19.87
C GLY A 157 11.97 3.06 20.13
N LYS A 158 11.56 2.03 19.39
CA LYS A 158 12.25 0.73 19.41
C LYS A 158 13.27 0.69 18.30
N TRP A 159 14.52 0.98 18.63
CA TRP A 159 15.60 1.14 17.65
C TRP A 159 16.36 -0.18 17.43
N SER A 160 16.43 -0.62 16.18
CA SER A 160 17.35 -1.67 15.76
C SER A 160 18.74 -1.12 15.50
N ALA A 161 19.77 -1.97 15.52
CA ALA A 161 21.13 -1.57 15.16
C ALA A 161 21.23 -0.97 13.74
N ALA A 162 20.38 -1.44 12.82
CA ALA A 162 20.29 -0.91 11.47
C ALA A 162 19.73 0.53 11.43
N ASP A 163 18.79 0.87 12.33
CA ASP A 163 18.22 2.22 12.42
C ASP A 163 19.26 3.23 12.87
N VAL A 164 19.95 2.87 13.95
CA VAL A 164 21.03 3.69 14.51
C VAL A 164 22.12 3.88 13.46
N LEU A 165 22.48 2.83 12.72
CA LEU A 165 23.49 2.93 11.66
C LEU A 165 23.02 3.86 10.53
N ARG A 166 21.78 3.73 10.04
CA ARG A 166 21.24 4.60 8.99
C ARG A 166 21.20 6.06 9.43
N LEU A 167 20.76 6.33 10.66
CA LEU A 167 20.79 7.68 11.22
C LEU A 167 22.22 8.20 11.38
N SER A 168 23.17 7.35 11.80
CA SER A 168 24.58 7.75 11.93
C SER A 168 25.20 8.13 10.59
N GLN A 169 24.90 7.36 9.54
CA GLN A 169 25.32 7.64 8.17
C GLN A 169 24.61 8.88 7.63
N HIS A 170 23.34 9.09 8.01
CA HIS A 170 22.60 10.27 7.61
C HIS A 170 23.23 11.54 8.17
N TYR A 171 23.59 11.54 9.45
CA TYR A 171 24.20 12.68 10.14
C TYR A 171 25.73 12.73 10.04
N SER A 172 26.37 11.84 9.28
CA SER A 172 27.82 11.93 9.04
C SER A 172 28.20 13.15 8.19
N LEU A 173 27.23 13.72 7.46
CA LEU A 173 27.41 14.93 6.65
C LEU A 173 27.17 16.18 7.51
N ARG A 174 28.20 17.00 7.68
CA ARG A 174 28.19 18.24 8.48
C ARG A 174 27.01 19.16 8.15
N ARG A 175 26.72 19.38 6.86
CA ARG A 175 25.60 20.22 6.40
C ARG A 175 24.24 19.78 6.96
N ARG A 176 24.04 18.46 7.15
CA ARG A 176 22.79 17.94 7.69
C ARG A 176 22.64 18.17 9.19
N TRP A 177 23.77 18.24 9.89
CA TRP A 177 23.79 18.63 11.29
C TRP A 177 23.57 20.14 11.45
N GLU A 178 24.26 20.96 10.65
CA GLU A 178 24.12 22.42 10.68
C GLU A 178 22.69 22.89 10.45
N ARG A 179 21.97 22.30 9.47
CA ARG A 179 20.54 22.62 9.27
C ARG A 179 19.65 22.18 10.45
N LEU A 180 20.01 21.10 11.14
CA LEU A 180 19.24 20.59 12.29
C LEU A 180 19.45 21.49 13.52
N VAL A 181 20.67 22.01 13.69
CA VAL A 181 20.99 23.01 14.70
C VAL A 181 20.26 24.33 14.41
N ALA A 182 20.20 24.74 13.14
CA ALA A 182 19.48 25.95 12.74
C ALA A 182 17.96 25.80 12.90
N CYS A 183 17.41 24.62 12.59
CA CYS A 183 15.97 24.36 12.61
C CYS A 183 15.72 22.90 13.06
N HIS A 184 15.20 22.73 14.27
CA HIS A 184 14.98 21.41 14.86
C HIS A 184 13.88 20.62 14.15
N GLU A 185 12.97 21.30 13.45
CA GLU A 185 11.87 20.74 12.68
C GLU A 185 12.37 19.82 11.55
N TRP A 186 13.62 20.01 11.09
CA TRP A 186 14.30 19.08 10.18
C TRP A 186 14.34 17.65 10.70
N ILE A 187 14.23 17.42 12.02
CA ILE A 187 14.18 16.07 12.58
C ILE A 187 13.02 15.26 12.00
N TYR A 188 11.86 15.88 11.74
CA TYR A 188 10.71 15.18 11.18
C TYR A 188 11.02 14.64 9.79
N HIS A 189 11.49 15.54 8.91
CA HIS A 189 11.89 15.19 7.55
C HIS A 189 13.00 14.12 7.56
N ASP A 190 13.98 14.25 8.44
CA ASP A 190 15.12 13.35 8.50
C ASP A 190 14.74 11.95 8.99
N LEU A 191 13.93 11.84 10.04
CA LEU A 191 13.42 10.55 10.49
C LEU A 191 12.54 9.91 9.42
N PHE A 192 11.65 10.68 8.79
CA PHE A 192 10.79 10.19 7.73
C PHE A 192 11.60 9.64 6.54
N THR A 193 12.58 10.40 6.04
CA THR A 193 13.37 10.02 4.86
C THR A 193 14.34 8.88 5.11
N VAL A 194 14.91 8.77 6.32
CA VAL A 194 15.89 7.74 6.65
C VAL A 194 15.24 6.41 7.03
N LEU A 195 14.10 6.47 7.73
CA LEU A 195 13.50 5.30 8.35
C LEU A 195 12.38 4.68 7.49
N SER A 196 11.63 5.50 6.76
CA SER A 196 10.53 5.02 5.91
C SER A 196 11.05 4.45 4.59
N ASP A 197 10.58 3.25 4.25
CA ASP A 197 10.98 2.55 3.01
C ASP A 197 9.81 2.43 2.02
N TRP A 198 9.13 3.55 1.79
CA TRP A 198 7.89 3.59 0.99
C TRP A 198 8.09 3.12 -0.45
N VAL A 199 9.25 3.38 -1.05
CA VAL A 199 9.57 2.93 -2.41
C VAL A 199 9.58 1.40 -2.49
N ASN A 200 10.25 0.72 -1.55
CA ASN A 200 10.29 -0.73 -1.55
C ASN A 200 8.95 -1.34 -1.15
N ILE A 201 8.21 -0.72 -0.22
CA ILE A 201 6.87 -1.14 0.18
C ILE A 201 5.90 -1.08 -1.01
N ARG A 202 5.89 0.05 -1.74
CA ARG A 202 5.07 0.21 -2.94
C ARG A 202 5.42 -0.81 -4.02
N ASN A 203 6.72 -1.03 -4.27
CA ASN A 203 7.17 -2.03 -5.23
C ASN A 203 6.77 -3.46 -4.80
N ALA A 204 6.82 -3.76 -3.51
CA ALA A 204 6.38 -5.05 -2.98
C ALA A 204 4.85 -5.22 -3.09
N ALA A 205 4.06 -4.18 -2.84
CA ALA A 205 2.61 -4.20 -3.02
C ALA A 205 2.21 -4.41 -4.49
N ALA A 206 2.90 -3.73 -5.42
CA ALA A 206 2.69 -3.90 -6.84
C ALA A 206 3.07 -5.31 -7.33
N ARG A 207 4.15 -5.90 -6.80
CA ARG A 207 4.51 -7.30 -7.07
C ARG A 207 3.45 -8.27 -6.54
N GLU A 208 3.01 -8.09 -5.29
CA GLU A 208 1.95 -8.93 -4.71
C GLU A 208 0.68 -8.88 -5.56
N LEU A 209 0.24 -7.70 -5.99
CA LEU A 209 -0.90 -7.57 -6.90
C LEU A 209 -0.70 -8.33 -8.22
N ARG A 210 0.48 -8.19 -8.83
CA ARG A 210 0.82 -8.91 -10.07
C ARG A 210 0.75 -10.42 -9.87
N ASP A 211 1.37 -10.93 -8.80
CA ASP A 211 1.40 -12.36 -8.48
C ASP A 211 -0.03 -12.90 -8.26
N ARG A 212 -0.90 -12.14 -7.59
CA ARG A 212 -2.31 -12.48 -7.42
C ARG A 212 -3.09 -12.43 -8.72
N SER A 213 -2.86 -11.44 -9.57
CA SER A 213 -3.50 -11.35 -10.89
C SER A 213 -3.15 -12.56 -11.75
N ILE A 214 -1.89 -12.98 -11.75
CA ILE A 214 -1.45 -14.21 -12.45
C ILE A 214 -2.14 -15.44 -11.84
N GLU A 215 -2.20 -15.56 -10.52
CA GLU A 215 -2.86 -16.69 -9.83
C GLU A 215 -4.35 -16.83 -10.18
N VAL A 216 -5.06 -15.71 -10.40
CA VAL A 216 -6.49 -15.74 -10.78
C VAL A 216 -6.70 -15.99 -12.27
N ASN A 217 -5.84 -15.43 -13.13
CA ASN A 217 -5.97 -15.55 -14.58
C ASN A 217 -5.46 -16.87 -15.17
N GLN A 218 -4.66 -17.64 -14.42
CA GLN A 218 -4.19 -18.95 -14.89
C GLN A 218 -5.36 -19.93 -15.03
N GLU A 219 -5.48 -20.53 -16.23
CA GLU A 219 -6.58 -21.41 -16.65
C GLU A 219 -6.77 -22.65 -15.76
N THR A 220 -5.74 -23.06 -15.03
CA THR A 220 -5.84 -24.10 -14.00
C THR A 220 -6.47 -23.53 -12.72
N PHE A 221 -7.76 -23.21 -12.79
CA PHE A 221 -8.60 -22.83 -11.66
C PHE A 221 -9.02 -24.07 -10.83
N THR A 222 -8.13 -25.04 -10.65
CA THR A 222 -8.38 -26.30 -9.92
C THR A 222 -7.95 -26.24 -8.45
N GLY A 223 -7.52 -25.08 -7.97
CA GLY A 223 -7.11 -24.86 -6.58
C GLY A 223 -8.26 -24.54 -5.63
N ASN A 224 -7.99 -24.63 -4.32
CA ASN A 224 -8.94 -24.24 -3.28
C ASN A 224 -9.26 -22.73 -3.35
N VAL A 225 -10.42 -22.39 -3.92
CA VAL A 225 -10.90 -21.01 -4.12
C VAL A 225 -10.96 -20.23 -2.81
N LEU A 226 -11.40 -20.88 -1.72
CA LEU A 226 -11.45 -20.27 -0.40
C LEU A 226 -10.06 -19.86 0.11
N GLN A 227 -9.02 -20.65 -0.17
CA GLN A 227 -7.66 -20.30 0.19
C GLN A 227 -7.16 -19.08 -0.60
N ARG A 228 -7.45 -19.01 -1.90
CA ARG A 228 -7.11 -17.85 -2.75
C ARG A 228 -7.81 -16.58 -2.27
N MET A 229 -9.12 -16.66 -2.00
CA MET A 229 -9.91 -15.56 -1.44
C MET A 229 -9.35 -15.08 -0.09
N ARG A 230 -8.96 -16.00 0.81
CA ARG A 230 -8.31 -15.65 2.08
C ARG A 230 -6.97 -14.93 1.88
N ARG A 231 -6.15 -15.35 0.92
CA ARG A 231 -4.88 -14.66 0.60
C ARG A 231 -5.14 -13.27 0.05
N LEU A 232 -6.09 -13.13 -0.85
CA LEU A 232 -6.49 -11.86 -1.44
C LEU A 232 -7.03 -10.89 -0.37
N ASN A 233 -7.90 -11.37 0.53
CA ASN A 233 -8.40 -10.59 1.66
C ASN A 233 -7.27 -10.11 2.59
N ARG A 234 -6.25 -10.93 2.83
CA ARG A 234 -5.07 -10.51 3.62
C ARG A 234 -4.26 -9.43 2.90
N ALA A 235 -4.07 -9.57 1.59
CA ALA A 235 -3.39 -8.56 0.77
C ALA A 235 -4.18 -7.24 0.78
N MET A 236 -5.51 -7.30 0.67
CA MET A 236 -6.40 -6.15 0.75
C MET A 236 -6.31 -5.47 2.12
N ALA A 237 -6.42 -6.22 3.21
CA ALA A 237 -6.27 -5.70 4.58
C ALA A 237 -4.91 -5.02 4.81
N THR A 238 -3.84 -5.59 4.25
CA THR A 238 -2.49 -5.01 4.33
C THR A 238 -2.40 -3.70 3.55
N ASN A 239 -3.00 -3.62 2.35
CA ASN A 239 -3.03 -2.37 1.57
C ASN A 239 -3.90 -1.29 2.22
N ILE A 240 -5.00 -1.65 2.88
CA ILE A 240 -5.79 -0.72 3.69
C ILE A 240 -4.91 -0.12 4.79
N LEU A 241 -4.18 -0.95 5.53
CA LEU A 241 -3.29 -0.46 6.59
C LEU A 241 -2.17 0.45 6.05
N LEU A 242 -1.59 0.12 4.89
CA LEU A 242 -0.61 0.98 4.24
C LEU A 242 -1.20 2.35 3.87
N ARG A 243 -2.41 2.36 3.31
CA ARG A 243 -3.15 3.58 2.98
C ARG A 243 -3.39 4.43 4.22
N GLU A 244 -3.90 3.83 5.30
CA GLU A 244 -4.12 4.56 6.56
C GLU A 244 -2.81 5.10 7.14
N SER A 245 -1.73 4.34 7.09
CA SER A 245 -0.40 4.79 7.54
C SER A 245 0.10 6.00 6.73
N LEU A 246 -0.11 6.00 5.40
CA LEU A 246 0.22 7.14 4.54
C LEU A 246 -0.64 8.37 4.86
N LEU A 247 -1.95 8.19 5.07
CA LEU A 247 -2.86 9.28 5.42
C LEU A 247 -2.45 9.95 6.74
N ILE A 248 -2.11 9.14 7.74
CA ILE A 248 -1.65 9.61 9.04
C ILE A 248 -0.35 10.42 8.90
N GLN A 249 0.66 9.88 8.22
CA GLN A 249 1.93 10.58 7.99
C GLN A 249 1.75 11.86 7.16
N GLN A 250 0.84 11.83 6.17
CA GLN A 250 0.52 13.01 5.37
C GLN A 250 -0.15 14.09 6.23
N SER A 251 -1.08 13.71 7.11
CA SER A 251 -1.72 14.64 8.04
C SER A 251 -0.71 15.25 9.01
N SER A 252 0.16 14.44 9.60
CA SER A 252 1.25 14.86 10.48
C SER A 252 2.19 15.84 9.77
N LEU A 253 2.58 15.56 8.53
CA LEU A 253 3.42 16.44 7.72
C LEU A 253 2.74 17.78 7.41
N LYS A 254 1.45 17.76 7.06
CA LYS A 254 0.68 18.98 6.77
C LYS A 254 0.57 19.88 8.00
N GLU A 255 0.37 19.29 9.18
CA GLU A 255 0.35 20.03 10.44
C GLU A 255 1.71 20.68 10.72
N ILE A 256 2.81 19.95 10.52
CA ILE A 256 4.16 20.52 10.69
C ILE A 256 4.42 21.65 9.70
N ILE A 257 3.95 21.53 8.45
CA ILE A 257 4.04 22.62 7.47
C ILE A 257 3.25 23.84 7.94
N ALA A 258 2.04 23.65 8.47
CA ALA A 258 1.20 24.73 8.98
C ALA A 258 1.87 25.45 10.17
N LEU A 259 2.27 24.69 11.19
CA LEU A 259 2.94 25.20 12.39
C LEU A 259 4.26 25.92 12.05
N ALA A 260 5.06 25.35 11.15
CA ALA A 260 6.30 25.97 10.71
C ALA A 260 6.03 27.27 9.93
N SER A 261 5.01 27.29 9.08
CA SER A 261 4.67 28.49 8.29
C SER A 261 4.18 29.64 9.16
N GLU A 262 3.32 29.37 10.15
CA GLU A 262 2.85 30.36 11.12
C GLU A 262 4.04 30.99 11.86
N ARG A 263 4.92 30.14 12.39
CA ARG A 263 6.12 30.58 13.10
C ARG A 263 7.02 31.46 12.23
N TYR A 264 7.37 31.03 11.03
CA TYR A 264 8.29 31.80 10.17
C TYR A 264 7.68 33.10 9.65
N THR A 265 6.34 33.25 9.65
CA THR A 265 5.73 34.54 9.34
C THR A 265 5.90 35.59 10.45
N GLU A 266 6.01 35.16 11.71
CA GLU A 266 6.18 36.04 12.86
C GLU A 266 7.62 36.57 13.01
N PHE A 267 8.62 35.77 12.64
CA PHE A 267 10.04 36.08 12.86
C PHE A 267 10.76 36.74 11.66
N ARG A 268 10.01 37.35 10.72
CA ARG A 268 10.45 37.88 9.42
C ARG A 268 11.43 39.08 9.43
N GLY A 269 12.34 39.14 10.40
CA GLY A 269 13.43 40.11 10.50
C GLY A 269 14.70 39.60 9.79
N LEU A 270 14.83 39.90 8.50
CA LEU A 270 16.06 39.99 7.70
C LEU A 270 17.29 39.19 8.17
N GLY A 271 17.42 37.92 7.76
CA GLY A 271 18.76 37.33 7.60
C GLY A 271 18.93 35.82 7.67
N GLU A 272 18.05 35.08 8.35
CA GLU A 272 18.33 33.67 8.72
C GLU A 272 17.52 32.59 7.96
N ASP A 273 16.59 32.98 7.08
CA ASP A 273 15.54 32.10 6.52
C ASP A 273 15.96 31.00 5.53
N ALA A 274 17.23 30.88 5.13
CA ALA A 274 17.60 29.91 4.09
C ALA A 274 17.34 28.45 4.52
N ALA A 275 17.56 28.13 5.79
CA ALA A 275 17.29 26.80 6.35
C ALA A 275 15.78 26.52 6.47
N GLU A 276 15.00 27.54 6.80
CA GLU A 276 13.54 27.46 7.03
C GLU A 276 12.76 27.37 5.70
N ILE A 277 13.10 28.22 4.73
CA ILE A 277 12.54 28.18 3.38
C ILE A 277 12.87 26.84 2.73
N SER A 278 14.12 26.35 2.91
CA SER A 278 14.50 25.05 2.38
C SER A 278 13.80 23.89 3.10
N PHE A 279 13.48 24.01 4.39
CA PHE A 279 12.68 23.05 5.13
C PHE A 279 11.27 22.94 4.56
N ILE A 280 10.53 24.07 4.47
CA ILE A 280 9.16 24.07 3.92
C ILE A 280 9.16 23.52 2.49
N SER A 281 10.09 23.97 1.66
CA SER A 281 10.21 23.48 0.27
C SER A 281 10.38 21.96 0.21
N ARG A 282 11.21 21.38 1.08
CA ARG A 282 11.40 19.93 1.18
C ARG A 282 10.15 19.22 1.71
N CYS A 283 9.49 19.76 2.72
CA CYS A 283 8.24 19.20 3.25
C CYS A 283 7.14 19.17 2.19
N ILE A 284 6.98 20.22 1.38
CA ILE A 284 6.04 20.25 0.24
C ILE A 284 6.41 19.17 -0.79
N GLN A 285 7.70 18.95 -1.05
CA GLN A 285 8.14 17.87 -1.95
C GLN A 285 7.80 16.48 -1.39
N VAL A 286 7.97 16.28 -0.08
CA VAL A 286 7.59 15.03 0.59
C VAL A 286 6.06 14.83 0.55
N ASP A 287 5.26 15.87 0.76
CA ASP A 287 3.78 15.78 0.69
C ASP A 287 3.30 15.38 -0.72
N LYS A 288 3.92 15.92 -1.77
CA LYS A 288 3.65 15.49 -3.16
C LYS A 288 4.01 14.03 -3.39
N THR A 289 5.11 13.57 -2.81
CA THR A 289 5.55 12.16 -2.92
C THR A 289 4.59 11.23 -2.18
N LEU A 290 4.18 11.61 -0.96
CA LEU A 290 3.17 10.88 -0.18
C LEU A 290 1.82 10.82 -0.90
N SER A 291 1.38 11.93 -1.50
CA SER A 291 0.14 11.98 -2.28
C SER A 291 0.17 11.05 -3.49
N HIS A 292 1.32 10.99 -4.18
CA HIS A 292 1.53 10.04 -5.27
C HIS A 292 1.47 8.59 -4.77
N ASP A 293 2.19 8.27 -3.69
CA ASP A 293 2.22 6.91 -3.14
C ASP A 293 0.83 6.47 -2.61
N LEU A 294 0.06 7.40 -2.03
CA LEU A 294 -1.32 7.17 -1.62
C LEU A 294 -2.21 6.80 -2.82
N SER A 295 -2.10 7.53 -3.93
CA SER A 295 -2.82 7.25 -5.16
C SER A 295 -2.48 5.87 -5.73
N VAL A 296 -1.18 5.50 -5.71
CA VAL A 296 -0.74 4.17 -6.16
C VAL A 296 -1.30 3.06 -5.28
N ILE A 297 -1.21 3.17 -3.96
CA ILE A 297 -1.75 2.16 -3.04
C ILE A 297 -3.28 2.05 -3.17
N GLN A 298 -3.98 3.17 -3.37
CA GLN A 298 -5.42 3.18 -3.65
C GLN A 298 -5.75 2.42 -4.95
N GLY A 299 -5.01 2.67 -6.04
CA GLY A 299 -5.19 1.94 -7.29
C GLY A 299 -4.92 0.44 -7.16
N ILE A 300 -3.92 0.05 -6.34
CA ILE A 300 -3.67 -1.37 -6.03
C ILE A 300 -4.86 -1.98 -5.28
N LEU A 301 -5.42 -1.27 -4.31
CA LEU A 301 -6.57 -1.74 -3.53
C LEU A 301 -7.80 -1.99 -4.41
N GLU A 302 -8.10 -1.07 -5.33
CA GLU A 302 -9.20 -1.21 -6.30
C GLU A 302 -8.99 -2.41 -7.24
N GLN A 303 -7.75 -2.63 -7.69
CA GLN A 303 -7.44 -3.80 -8.52
C GLN A 303 -7.58 -5.12 -7.73
N LEU A 304 -7.20 -5.14 -6.45
CA LEU A 304 -7.42 -6.31 -5.58
C LEU A 304 -8.92 -6.58 -5.37
N GLN A 305 -9.75 -5.54 -5.22
CA GLN A 305 -11.22 -5.67 -5.16
C GLN A 305 -11.80 -6.25 -6.46
N ASN A 306 -11.31 -5.78 -7.61
CA ASN A 306 -11.73 -6.30 -8.91
C ASN A 306 -11.37 -7.78 -9.08
N LEU A 307 -10.16 -8.19 -8.67
CA LEU A 307 -9.75 -9.60 -8.66
C LEU A 307 -10.65 -10.44 -7.74
N MET A 308 -11.07 -9.89 -6.60
CA MET A 308 -11.95 -10.60 -5.67
C MET A 308 -13.32 -10.87 -6.28
N THR A 309 -13.92 -9.85 -6.91
CA THR A 309 -15.19 -9.99 -7.64
C THR A 309 -15.06 -11.03 -8.76
N MET A 310 -13.95 -11.00 -9.50
CA MET A 310 -13.69 -11.97 -10.57
C MET A 310 -13.63 -13.41 -10.05
N ILE A 311 -12.92 -13.67 -8.94
CA ILE A 311 -12.87 -15.00 -8.32
C ILE A 311 -14.28 -15.49 -7.96
N ILE A 312 -15.09 -14.62 -7.35
CA ILE A 312 -16.46 -14.96 -6.95
C ILE A 312 -17.31 -15.30 -8.18
N SER A 313 -17.22 -14.52 -9.24
CA SER A 313 -17.96 -14.77 -10.49
C SER A 313 -17.55 -16.09 -11.13
N VAL A 314 -16.25 -16.40 -11.20
CA VAL A 314 -15.76 -17.69 -11.74
C VAL A 314 -16.28 -18.87 -10.91
N GLU A 315 -16.28 -18.75 -9.58
CA GLU A 315 -16.77 -19.81 -8.70
C GLU A 315 -18.30 -20.03 -8.85
N GLN A 316 -19.06 -18.94 -8.98
CA GLN A 316 -20.50 -19.02 -9.24
C GLN A 316 -20.80 -19.70 -10.58
N ILE A 317 -20.04 -19.40 -11.63
CA ILE A 317 -20.17 -20.05 -12.94
C ILE A 317 -19.84 -21.55 -12.84
N SER A 318 -18.73 -21.91 -12.17
CA SER A 318 -18.32 -23.32 -11.96
C SER A 318 -19.37 -24.12 -11.17
N THR A 319 -19.91 -23.52 -10.11
CA THR A 319 -20.99 -24.11 -9.32
C THR A 319 -22.25 -24.28 -10.16
N GLY A 320 -22.60 -23.27 -10.97
CA GLY A 320 -23.73 -23.32 -11.89
C GLY A 320 -23.61 -24.46 -12.91
N GLN A 321 -22.42 -24.67 -13.48
CA GLN A 321 -22.17 -25.80 -14.39
C GLN A 321 -22.28 -27.16 -13.68
N SER A 322 -21.78 -27.27 -12.45
CA SER A 322 -21.88 -28.51 -11.66
C SER A 322 -23.32 -28.85 -11.32
N VAL A 323 -24.11 -27.85 -10.91
CA VAL A 323 -25.55 -28.00 -10.67
C VAL A 323 -26.28 -28.37 -11.97
N ALA A 324 -25.94 -27.75 -13.10
CA ALA A 324 -26.52 -28.10 -14.39
C ALA A 324 -26.23 -29.56 -14.79
N ARG A 325 -24.99 -30.04 -14.58
CA ARG A 325 -24.62 -31.44 -14.82
C ARG A 325 -25.35 -32.41 -13.90
N LEU A 326 -25.42 -32.11 -12.60
CA LEU A 326 -26.16 -32.94 -11.63
C LEU A 326 -27.65 -33.00 -11.99
N THR A 327 -28.21 -31.86 -12.35
CA THR A 327 -29.60 -31.73 -12.79
C THR A 327 -29.84 -32.58 -14.04
N TYR A 328 -28.94 -32.50 -15.03
CA TYR A 328 -29.00 -33.33 -16.23
C TYR A 328 -28.94 -34.84 -15.90
N LEU A 329 -28.01 -35.26 -15.02
CA LEU A 329 -27.94 -36.65 -14.58
C LEU A 329 -29.22 -37.09 -13.85
N GLY A 330 -29.78 -36.24 -12.99
CA GLY A 330 -31.06 -36.49 -12.32
C GLY A 330 -32.20 -36.68 -13.33
N PHE A 331 -32.25 -35.83 -14.37
CA PHE A 331 -33.25 -35.94 -15.43
C PHE A 331 -33.13 -37.25 -16.22
N VAL A 332 -31.94 -37.81 -16.38
CA VAL A 332 -31.74 -39.09 -17.10
C VAL A 332 -31.97 -40.29 -16.17
N PHE A 333 -31.39 -40.28 -14.97
CA PHE A 333 -31.38 -41.43 -14.07
C PHE A 333 -32.68 -41.62 -13.29
N LEU A 334 -33.39 -40.56 -12.92
CA LEU A 334 -34.62 -40.67 -12.12
C LEU A 334 -35.71 -41.44 -12.89
N PRO A 335 -35.98 -41.15 -14.18
CA PRO A 335 -36.84 -41.96 -15.03
C PRO A 335 -36.42 -43.43 -15.15
N LEU A 336 -35.13 -43.68 -15.42
CA LEU A 336 -34.60 -45.03 -15.60
C LEU A 336 -34.72 -45.83 -14.31
N SER A 337 -34.46 -45.20 -13.16
CA SER A 337 -34.61 -45.81 -11.83
C SER A 337 -36.06 -46.15 -11.53
N PHE A 338 -37.02 -45.31 -11.95
CA PHE A 338 -38.44 -45.59 -11.81
C PHE A 338 -38.87 -46.80 -12.64
N VAL A 339 -38.43 -46.88 -13.91
CA VAL A 339 -38.70 -48.04 -14.76
C VAL A 339 -38.12 -49.31 -14.16
N ALA A 340 -36.86 -49.28 -13.70
CA ALA A 340 -36.22 -50.42 -13.02
C ALA A 340 -36.96 -50.82 -11.73
N ALA A 341 -37.45 -49.85 -10.95
CA ALA A 341 -38.22 -50.12 -9.73
C ALA A 341 -39.56 -50.81 -10.02
N ILE A 342 -40.27 -50.40 -11.09
CA ILE A 342 -41.49 -51.11 -11.54
C ILE A 342 -41.17 -52.58 -11.84
N PHE A 343 -40.03 -52.86 -12.47
CA PHE A 343 -39.58 -54.24 -12.74
C PHE A 343 -39.18 -55.02 -11.48
N GLY A 344 -38.76 -54.34 -10.42
CA GLY A 344 -38.42 -54.97 -9.14
C GLY A 344 -39.64 -55.38 -8.31
N ILE A 345 -40.83 -54.83 -8.57
CA ILE A 345 -42.06 -55.17 -7.84
C ILE A 345 -42.59 -56.52 -8.33
N THR A 346 -42.30 -57.59 -7.58
CA THR A 346 -42.65 -58.98 -7.93
C THR A 346 -44.14 -59.32 -7.79
N THR A 347 -44.98 -58.38 -7.34
CA THR A 347 -46.40 -58.65 -7.03
C THR A 347 -47.36 -58.43 -8.20
N PHE A 348 -46.88 -57.91 -9.34
CA PHE A 348 -47.71 -57.74 -10.53
C PHE A 348 -47.70 -59.01 -11.39
N THR A 349 -48.83 -59.72 -11.44
CA THR A 349 -49.06 -60.87 -12.34
C THR A 349 -49.39 -60.44 -13.79
N ALA A 350 -48.85 -59.30 -14.23
CA ALA A 350 -49.08 -58.80 -15.58
C ALA A 350 -48.31 -59.65 -16.60
N SER A 351 -48.95 -59.98 -17.73
CA SER A 351 -48.31 -60.76 -18.80
C SER A 351 -47.02 -60.06 -19.27
N PRO A 352 -45.87 -60.76 -19.37
CA PRO A 352 -44.58 -60.15 -19.70
C PRO A 352 -44.54 -59.34 -21.00
N LYS A 353 -45.51 -59.54 -21.88
CA LYS A 353 -45.65 -58.85 -23.17
C LYS A 353 -45.92 -57.35 -23.05
N TRP A 354 -46.46 -56.88 -21.93
CA TRP A 354 -46.81 -55.45 -21.74
C TRP A 354 -45.66 -54.60 -21.21
N TYR A 355 -44.63 -55.22 -20.63
CA TYR A 355 -43.52 -54.51 -20.04
C TYR A 355 -42.72 -53.63 -21.01
N PRO A 356 -42.38 -54.05 -22.25
CA PRO A 356 -41.67 -53.20 -23.19
C PRO A 356 -42.48 -51.97 -23.56
N VAL A 357 -43.81 -52.11 -23.68
CA VAL A 357 -44.72 -51.01 -24.03
C VAL A 357 -44.75 -49.96 -22.91
N GLY A 358 -44.84 -50.41 -21.65
CA GLY A 358 -44.78 -49.52 -20.49
C GLY A 358 -43.42 -48.83 -20.33
N ALA A 359 -42.32 -49.57 -20.50
CA ALA A 359 -40.98 -49.00 -20.40
C ALA A 359 -40.69 -47.96 -21.49
N VAL A 360 -41.04 -48.25 -22.76
CA VAL A 360 -40.82 -47.33 -23.88
C VAL A 360 -41.67 -46.06 -23.74
N SER A 361 -42.93 -46.19 -23.33
CA SER A 361 -43.81 -45.03 -23.12
C SER A 361 -43.35 -44.15 -21.95
N ALA A 362 -42.98 -44.75 -20.81
CA ALA A 362 -42.43 -44.01 -19.67
C ALA A 362 -41.14 -43.28 -20.06
N LEU A 363 -40.24 -43.96 -20.78
CA LEU A 363 -38.98 -43.40 -21.27
C LEU A 363 -39.23 -42.21 -22.22
N LEU A 364 -40.13 -42.35 -23.19
CA LEU A 364 -40.53 -41.29 -24.11
C LEU A 364 -41.08 -40.06 -23.37
N VAL A 365 -42.01 -40.26 -22.43
CA VAL A 365 -42.56 -39.17 -21.61
C VAL A 365 -41.45 -38.44 -20.87
N THR A 366 -40.53 -39.18 -20.25
CA THR A 366 -39.43 -38.55 -19.50
C THR A 366 -38.41 -37.84 -20.37
N ILE A 367 -38.14 -38.31 -21.59
CA ILE A 367 -37.32 -37.57 -22.57
C ILE A 367 -38.04 -36.28 -22.98
N ILE A 368 -39.35 -36.34 -23.27
CA ILE A 368 -40.13 -35.15 -23.63
C ILE A 368 -40.11 -34.14 -22.48
N VAL A 369 -40.36 -34.57 -21.25
CA VAL A 369 -40.30 -33.70 -20.07
C VAL A 369 -38.90 -33.12 -19.89
N ALA A 370 -37.84 -33.93 -20.00
CA ALA A 370 -36.47 -33.45 -19.87
C ALA A 370 -36.08 -32.43 -20.95
N LEU A 371 -36.52 -32.63 -22.21
CA LEU A 371 -36.29 -31.70 -23.31
C LEU A 371 -37.13 -30.43 -23.16
N CYS A 372 -38.38 -30.52 -22.71
CA CYS A 372 -39.27 -29.37 -22.53
C CYS A 372 -38.94 -28.54 -21.29
N THR A 373 -38.39 -29.15 -20.24
CA THR A 373 -38.10 -28.47 -18.96
C THR A 373 -37.20 -27.23 -19.10
N PRO A 374 -36.06 -27.23 -19.83
CA PRO A 374 -35.26 -26.02 -20.01
C PRO A 374 -36.01 -24.91 -20.76
N TYR A 375 -36.86 -25.26 -21.73
CA TYR A 375 -37.70 -24.27 -22.44
C TYR A 375 -38.80 -23.71 -21.55
N LEU A 376 -39.44 -24.55 -20.73
CA LEU A 376 -40.45 -24.10 -19.76
C LEU A 376 -39.82 -23.21 -18.68
N LEU A 377 -38.65 -23.57 -18.15
CA LEU A 377 -37.94 -22.78 -17.15
C LEU A 377 -37.48 -21.43 -17.72
N SER A 378 -36.96 -21.39 -18.95
CA SER A 378 -36.55 -20.13 -19.60
C SER A 378 -37.74 -19.24 -19.97
N ALA A 379 -38.85 -19.82 -20.43
CA ALA A 379 -40.10 -19.08 -20.66
C ALA A 379 -40.69 -18.54 -19.34
N TRP A 380 -40.59 -19.31 -18.26
CA TRP A 380 -41.06 -18.90 -16.94
C TRP A 380 -40.18 -17.80 -16.35
N SER A 381 -38.86 -17.92 -16.44
CA SER A 381 -37.93 -16.90 -15.95
C SER A 381 -38.14 -15.56 -16.68
N SER A 382 -38.32 -15.59 -18.00
CA SER A 382 -38.63 -14.40 -18.81
C SER A 382 -39.91 -13.68 -18.35
N LYS A 383 -40.97 -14.44 -18.04
CA LYS A 383 -42.24 -13.91 -17.53
C LYS A 383 -42.15 -13.37 -16.09
N SER A 384 -41.35 -14.00 -15.24
CA SER A 384 -41.15 -13.55 -13.86
C SER A 384 -40.36 -12.23 -13.76
N ALA A 385 -39.39 -12.00 -14.64
CA ALA A 385 -38.64 -10.75 -14.71
C ALA A 385 -39.53 -9.58 -15.16
N THR A 386 -40.46 -9.83 -16.08
CA THR A 386 -41.46 -8.83 -16.49
C THR A 386 -42.42 -8.53 -15.34
N LEU A 387 -42.97 -9.54 -14.65
CA LEU A 387 -43.87 -9.32 -13.51
C LEU A 387 -43.20 -8.61 -12.31
N GLY A 388 -41.93 -8.91 -12.03
CA GLY A 388 -41.16 -8.24 -10.97
C GLY A 388 -40.95 -6.75 -11.25
N GLY A 389 -40.78 -6.36 -12.52
CA GLY A 389 -40.72 -4.96 -12.94
C GLY A 389 -42.04 -4.20 -12.74
N TYR A 390 -43.18 -4.85 -12.94
CA TYR A 390 -44.49 -4.24 -12.69
C TYR A 390 -44.83 -4.11 -11.19
N LEU A 391 -44.45 -5.09 -10.37
CA LEU A 391 -44.67 -5.03 -8.92
C LEU A 391 -43.72 -4.05 -8.21
N SER A 392 -42.50 -3.87 -8.72
CA SER A 392 -41.56 -2.87 -8.20
C SER A 392 -42.01 -1.44 -8.53
N ARG A 393 -42.75 -1.26 -9.63
CA ARG A 393 -43.34 0.03 -10.04
C ARG A 393 -44.64 0.36 -9.31
N ALA A 394 -45.26 -0.63 -8.65
CA ALA A 394 -46.47 -0.45 -7.85
C ALA A 394 -46.20 -0.12 -6.37
N LYS A 395 -44.93 0.08 -5.99
CA LYS A 395 -44.51 0.36 -4.61
C LYS A 395 -43.73 1.68 -4.42
N GLU A 396 -43.82 2.60 -5.38
CA GLU A 396 -43.55 4.01 -5.11
C GLU A 396 -44.85 4.64 -4.58
N PRO A 397 -44.98 4.90 -3.27
CA PRO A 397 -46.07 5.72 -2.77
C PRO A 397 -45.89 7.13 -3.32
N GLU A 398 -46.93 7.57 -4.01
CA GLU A 398 -47.26 8.95 -4.35
C GLU A 398 -47.19 9.85 -3.10
N TYR A 399 -46.01 10.39 -2.80
CA TYR A 399 -45.85 11.51 -1.88
C TYR A 399 -45.95 12.80 -2.69
N LEU A 400 -47.18 13.32 -2.72
CA LEU A 400 -47.51 14.67 -3.14
C LEU A 400 -46.94 15.68 -2.12
N ASP A 401 -45.89 16.36 -2.55
CA ASP A 401 -45.77 17.82 -2.61
C ASP A 401 -46.18 18.63 -1.35
N VAL A 402 -45.22 18.84 -0.43
CA VAL A 402 -45.17 20.06 0.40
C VAL A 402 -43.71 20.49 0.59
N ALA A 403 -43.43 21.71 0.09
CA ALA A 403 -42.40 22.66 0.48
C ALA A 403 -40.94 22.49 -0.02
N GLU A 404 -40.67 23.20 -1.12
CA GLU A 404 -39.55 24.14 -1.30
C GLU A 404 -38.55 24.29 -0.14
N ARG A 405 -37.30 23.84 -0.34
CA ARG A 405 -36.06 24.65 -0.22
C ARG A 405 -34.82 23.75 -0.30
N GLY A 406 -33.98 24.02 -1.30
CA GLY A 406 -32.53 23.83 -1.17
C GLY A 406 -31.84 22.97 -2.24
N ARG A 407 -31.44 23.65 -3.32
CA ARG A 407 -30.14 23.53 -4.04
C ARG A 407 -29.63 22.10 -4.36
N SER A 408 -29.72 21.66 -5.61
CA SER A 408 -28.90 22.00 -6.80
C SER A 408 -27.81 20.97 -7.12
N LEU A 409 -28.02 20.32 -8.27
CA LEU A 409 -27.06 19.86 -9.27
C LEU A 409 -26.63 18.38 -9.28
N SER A 410 -27.52 17.58 -9.87
CA SER A 410 -27.34 16.89 -11.15
C SER A 410 -25.97 16.30 -11.50
N ARG A 411 -25.94 14.95 -11.52
CA ARG A 411 -25.34 14.18 -12.61
C ARG A 411 -25.93 14.59 -13.96
N VAL A 412 -25.08 14.82 -14.96
CA VAL A 412 -25.39 14.57 -16.37
C VAL A 412 -24.26 13.70 -16.96
N ALA A 413 -24.73 12.62 -17.57
CA ALA A 413 -24.19 11.75 -18.60
C ALA A 413 -22.79 12.00 -19.19
N SER A 414 -22.03 10.88 -19.24
CA SER A 414 -21.58 10.18 -20.44
C SER A 414 -20.87 10.93 -21.58
N SER A 415 -19.87 10.24 -22.14
CA SER A 415 -19.28 10.39 -23.48
C SER A 415 -18.14 11.38 -23.63
N ARG A 416 -16.92 10.86 -23.45
CA ARG A 416 -15.84 11.08 -24.43
C ARG A 416 -14.77 9.99 -24.29
N GLY A 417 -14.66 9.17 -25.32
CA GLY A 417 -13.48 8.35 -25.54
C GLY A 417 -12.26 9.25 -25.77
N SER A 418 -11.17 8.92 -25.11
CA SER A 418 -9.84 9.35 -25.51
C SER A 418 -8.95 8.12 -25.60
N GLU A 419 -8.73 7.67 -26.83
CA GLU A 419 -7.51 6.96 -27.19
C GLU A 419 -6.33 7.83 -26.76
N ILE A 420 -5.57 7.38 -25.77
CA ILE A 420 -4.25 7.93 -25.50
C ILE A 420 -3.26 7.06 -26.27
N LEU A 421 -3.00 7.50 -27.50
CA LEU A 421 -1.87 7.07 -28.32
C LEU A 421 -0.57 7.41 -27.57
N TYR A 422 0.23 6.40 -27.24
CA TYR A 422 1.62 6.61 -26.85
C TYR A 422 2.41 7.09 -28.07
N THR A 423 2.59 8.40 -28.19
CA THR A 423 3.63 8.96 -29.05
C THR A 423 4.92 9.06 -28.26
N ARG A 424 5.84 8.15 -28.60
CA ARG A 424 7.27 8.21 -28.30
C ARG A 424 7.80 9.56 -28.80
N ARG A 425 8.22 10.43 -27.87
CA ARG A 425 8.94 11.67 -28.20
C ARG A 425 10.36 11.57 -27.69
N ASP A 426 11.27 11.37 -28.63
CA ASP A 426 12.70 11.53 -28.44
C ASP A 426 12.98 13.00 -28.12
N GLY A 427 13.63 13.24 -26.98
CA GLY A 427 13.95 14.57 -26.48
C GLY A 427 15.10 14.47 -25.49
N SER A 428 16.29 14.70 -26.01
CA SER A 428 17.59 14.75 -25.32
C SER A 428 17.58 15.72 -24.13
N TRP A 429 17.99 15.23 -22.96
CA TRP A 429 18.44 16.05 -21.83
C TRP A 429 19.98 16.02 -21.73
N PRO A 430 20.62 17.09 -21.27
CA PRO A 430 22.07 17.24 -21.36
C PRO A 430 22.79 16.36 -20.34
N ARG A 431 23.85 15.71 -20.81
CA ARG A 431 24.84 14.99 -20.01
C ARG A 431 25.58 15.98 -19.11
N SER A 432 25.53 15.77 -17.79
CA SER A 432 26.63 16.13 -16.91
C SER A 432 27.35 14.83 -16.55
N GLY A 433 28.63 14.78 -16.90
CA GLY A 433 29.47 13.60 -16.72
C GLY A 433 29.95 13.45 -15.29
N VAL A 434 29.90 12.22 -14.79
CA VAL A 434 30.85 11.68 -13.81
C VAL A 434 31.03 10.20 -14.13
N ASP A 435 32.27 9.83 -14.40
CA ASP A 435 32.75 8.48 -14.67
C ASP A 435 32.58 7.56 -13.45
N GLY A 436 32.26 6.29 -13.70
CA GLY A 436 32.11 5.31 -12.62
C GLY A 436 31.54 3.98 -13.10
N SER A 437 32.33 3.26 -13.88
CA SER A 437 32.13 1.90 -14.36
C SER A 437 31.81 0.88 -13.26
N TYR A 438 30.63 0.22 -13.34
CA TYR A 438 30.45 -1.19 -12.98
C TYR A 438 29.38 -1.81 -13.88
N GLY A 439 29.81 -2.71 -14.76
CA GLY A 439 28.94 -3.50 -15.62
C GLY A 439 28.32 -4.67 -14.87
N LEU A 440 27.04 -4.91 -15.14
CA LEU A 440 26.36 -6.18 -14.88
C LEU A 440 25.27 -6.32 -15.94
N SER A 441 25.65 -6.98 -17.03
CA SER A 441 24.78 -7.48 -18.09
C SER A 441 23.91 -8.61 -17.56
N VAL A 442 22.59 -8.50 -17.74
CA VAL A 442 21.64 -9.60 -17.55
C VAL A 442 21.33 -10.20 -18.92
N PRO A 443 21.45 -11.52 -19.12
CA PRO A 443 21.19 -12.15 -20.40
C PRO A 443 19.69 -12.24 -20.68
N ILE A 444 19.32 -11.90 -21.92
CA ILE A 444 18.01 -12.22 -22.52
C ILE A 444 18.12 -13.68 -23.00
N PHE A 445 17.45 -14.59 -22.30
CA PHE A 445 17.24 -15.95 -22.79
C PHE A 445 16.04 -15.94 -23.74
N SER A 446 16.30 -16.23 -25.01
CA SER A 446 15.31 -16.61 -26.01
C SER A 446 15.27 -18.14 -26.02
N GLU A 447 14.19 -18.72 -25.54
CA GLU A 447 13.97 -20.16 -25.62
C GLU A 447 12.92 -20.41 -26.70
N ALA A 448 13.39 -21.01 -27.80
CA ALA A 448 12.61 -21.46 -28.92
C ALA A 448 11.95 -22.80 -28.56
N LEU A 449 10.63 -22.87 -28.65
CA LEU A 449 9.88 -24.12 -28.55
C LEU A 449 9.25 -24.42 -29.90
N HIS A 450 9.87 -25.36 -30.60
CA HIS A 450 9.29 -26.12 -31.70
C HIS A 450 8.12 -26.94 -31.18
N LEU A 451 6.93 -26.77 -31.73
CA LEU A 451 5.90 -27.80 -31.68
C LEU A 451 5.02 -27.76 -32.95
N ASP A 452 4.74 -28.96 -33.42
CA ASP A 452 4.13 -29.35 -34.68
C ASP A 452 2.70 -28.82 -34.92
N LYS A 453 2.40 -28.61 -36.21
CA LYS A 453 1.06 -28.56 -36.83
C LYS A 453 0.44 -29.97 -36.83
N PRO A 454 -0.90 -30.20 -36.97
CA PRO A 454 -1.84 -29.48 -37.86
C PRO A 454 -3.24 -29.25 -37.18
N ASP A 455 -4.32 -28.70 -37.75
CA ASP A 455 -4.84 -28.55 -39.09
C ASP A 455 -5.75 -27.31 -39.23
N THR A 456 -5.86 -26.88 -40.48
CA THR A 456 -6.60 -25.77 -41.08
C THR A 456 -8.12 -25.79 -40.89
N VAL A 457 -8.73 -24.67 -40.48
CA VAL A 457 -10.10 -24.27 -40.91
C VAL A 457 -10.12 -22.77 -41.25
N VAL A 458 -10.78 -22.47 -42.35
CA VAL A 458 -10.75 -21.27 -43.20
C VAL A 458 -11.78 -20.22 -42.73
N LEU A 459 -11.31 -18.97 -42.53
CA LEU A 459 -11.84 -17.62 -42.89
C LEU A 459 -13.37 -17.30 -42.81
N PRO A 460 -13.79 -16.02 -42.54
CA PRO A 460 -13.32 -14.86 -43.30
C PRO A 460 -13.00 -13.57 -42.53
N ALA A 461 -12.02 -12.88 -43.12
CA ALA A 461 -11.61 -11.52 -42.85
C ALA A 461 -12.59 -10.52 -43.47
N ILE A 462 -12.90 -9.45 -42.73
CA ILE A 462 -13.57 -8.26 -43.25
C ILE A 462 -12.51 -7.20 -43.52
N LEU A 463 -12.43 -6.80 -44.79
CA LEU A 463 -11.67 -5.68 -45.33
C LEU A 463 -12.11 -4.35 -44.70
N VAL A 464 -11.15 -3.52 -44.31
CA VAL A 464 -11.35 -2.06 -44.23
C VAL A 464 -10.34 -1.39 -45.14
N ALA A 465 -10.89 -0.63 -46.08
CA ALA A 465 -10.22 0.01 -47.19
C ALA A 465 -9.32 1.17 -46.73
N ASN A 466 -8.15 1.22 -47.36
CA ASN A 466 -7.15 2.27 -47.31
C ASN A 466 -7.47 3.27 -48.44
N ASN A 467 -7.65 4.56 -48.12
CA ASN A 467 -7.70 5.62 -49.11
C ASN A 467 -6.79 6.76 -48.67
N GLY A 468 -5.66 6.91 -49.36
CA GLY A 468 -4.84 8.09 -49.30
C GLY A 468 -5.43 9.24 -50.13
N SER A 469 -5.04 10.47 -49.81
CA SER A 469 -4.20 11.30 -50.69
C SER A 469 -4.27 12.79 -50.31
N LYS A 470 -3.15 13.47 -50.61
CA LYS A 470 -2.97 14.91 -50.91
C LYS A 470 -2.76 15.91 -49.75
N SER A 471 -1.48 16.30 -49.59
CA SER A 471 -1.06 17.71 -49.49
C SER A 471 -1.09 18.36 -50.88
N PRO A 472 -1.07 19.70 -51.07
CA PRO A 472 -0.09 20.67 -50.52
C PRO A 472 -0.79 21.89 -49.87
N GLU A 473 -0.14 22.82 -49.18
CA GLU A 473 0.51 24.00 -49.79
C GLU A 473 1.19 24.87 -48.71
N ARG A 474 2.35 25.44 -49.08
CA ARG A 474 3.14 26.42 -48.32
C ARG A 474 2.53 27.82 -48.46
N VAL A 475 2.44 28.57 -47.37
CA VAL A 475 2.63 30.04 -47.40
C VAL A 475 3.49 30.46 -46.19
N ARG A 476 4.43 31.37 -46.45
CA ARG A 476 5.48 31.88 -45.55
C ARG A 476 5.29 33.39 -45.41
N LEU A 477 5.71 33.95 -44.27
CA LEU A 477 5.94 35.39 -43.94
C LEU A 477 4.65 36.19 -43.65
N SER A 478 4.52 37.05 -42.64
CA SER A 478 5.41 38.08 -42.03
C SER A 478 5.15 38.21 -40.51
N SER A 479 6.13 38.36 -39.62
CA SER A 479 6.80 39.61 -39.23
C SER A 479 5.85 40.80 -38.94
N THR A 480 5.61 41.11 -37.65
CA THR A 480 5.58 42.49 -37.15
C THR A 480 5.86 42.56 -35.65
N LYS A 481 6.77 43.47 -35.31
CA LYS A 481 7.19 43.95 -33.99
C LYS A 481 6.18 44.98 -33.44
N THR A 482 6.51 45.49 -32.25
CA THR A 482 6.06 46.74 -31.56
C THR A 482 4.84 46.59 -30.64
N ALA A 483 4.76 47.23 -29.48
CA ALA A 483 5.71 47.96 -28.64
C ALA A 483 5.06 48.17 -27.25
N HIS A 484 5.92 48.45 -26.26
CA HIS A 484 5.58 49.07 -24.97
C HIS A 484 4.92 50.44 -25.12
N THR A 485 3.97 50.74 -24.22
CA THR A 485 3.66 52.03 -23.52
C THR A 485 2.26 51.89 -22.91
N VAL A 486 1.89 52.29 -21.69
CA VAL A 486 2.47 52.98 -20.52
C VAL A 486 1.89 52.29 -19.29
#